data_AF-A0A6G9YFA8-F1
#
_entry.id   AF-A0A6G9YFA8-F1
#
_cell.length_a   1.000
_cell.length_b   1.000
_cell.length_c   1.000
_cell.angle_alpha   90.00
_cell.angle_beta   90.00
_cell.angle_gamma   90.00
#
_symmetry.space_group_name_H-M   'P 1'
#
loop_
_entity.id
_entity.type
_entity.pdbx_description
1 polymer ?
#
loop_
_entity_poly.entity_id
_entity_poly.type
_entity_poly.pdbx_seq_one_letter_code
_entity_poly.pdbx_strand_id
1 'polypeptide(L)'
;MLRMYWDDDPVPAIELSLGDYFCNVWDQLALMNSRMIVVAPAAGLNSYWPMPFRGNARITLENTSDHQVPVYYQFTYTEEDVPDSAGRLYTQRRQSNPLGSPTIHTLVDGITGPGRYVGTYLAIQPNAPGWWGEGEMKFYMDGDTDFPTICGTGTEDYFGGAWNFDIDNRYVTFSTNYCGLHQVLPPDQIYVDTQRFGMYRWHVPDPICFGSALRVTIQALGWQGDAYLPLEHANITTTSWLYRG
;
A
#
# COMPACT_ATOMS: atom_id res chain seq x y z
N MET A 1 5.98 4.58 -15.98
CA MET A 1 6.50 3.47 -15.17
C MET A 1 7.79 3.87 -14.48
N LEU A 2 7.84 3.80 -13.15
CA LEU A 2 9.05 4.00 -12.34
C LEU A 2 9.71 2.65 -12.11
N ARG A 3 11.03 2.56 -12.32
CA ARG A 3 11.82 1.38 -11.96
C ARG A 3 13.04 1.74 -11.14
N MET A 4 13.34 0.96 -10.10
CA MET A 4 14.57 1.08 -9.31
C MET A 4 15.27 -0.27 -9.21
N TYR A 5 16.58 -0.27 -9.41
CA TYR A 5 17.46 -1.44 -9.38
C TYR A 5 18.60 -1.18 -8.39
N TRP A 6 19.00 -2.23 -7.66
CA TRP A 6 20.08 -2.18 -6.67
C TRP A 6 21.17 -3.18 -7.06
N ASP A 7 22.43 -2.78 -6.90
CA ASP A 7 23.61 -3.68 -6.94
C ASP A 7 23.68 -4.56 -8.22
N ASP A 8 23.45 -3.93 -9.38
CA ASP A 8 23.42 -4.56 -10.71
C ASP A 8 22.42 -5.72 -10.88
N ASP A 9 21.45 -5.88 -9.97
CA ASP A 9 20.36 -6.84 -10.14
C ASP A 9 19.58 -6.51 -11.43
N PRO A 10 19.47 -7.45 -12.39
CA PRO A 10 18.72 -7.21 -13.62
C PRO A 10 17.21 -7.08 -13.37
N VAL A 11 16.70 -7.56 -12.24
CA VAL A 11 15.29 -7.48 -11.85
C VAL A 11 15.06 -6.20 -11.04
N PRO A 12 14.11 -5.33 -11.43
CA PRO A 12 13.82 -4.13 -10.65
C PRO A 12 13.24 -4.52 -9.29
N ALA A 13 13.78 -3.94 -8.23
CA ALA A 13 13.24 -4.09 -6.88
C ALA A 13 11.93 -3.31 -6.69
N ILE A 14 11.76 -2.25 -7.49
CA ILE A 14 10.57 -1.42 -7.55
C ILE A 14 10.20 -1.26 -9.01
N GLU A 15 8.99 -1.64 -9.40
CA GLU A 15 8.43 -1.46 -10.74
C GLU A 15 6.92 -1.21 -10.64
N LEU A 16 6.51 0.05 -10.75
CA LEU A 16 5.10 0.46 -10.68
C LEU A 16 4.91 1.91 -11.17
N SER A 17 3.67 2.36 -11.34
CA SER A 17 3.40 3.74 -11.77
C SER A 17 3.78 4.75 -10.68
N LEU A 18 3.94 6.03 -11.03
CA LEU A 18 4.16 7.07 -10.02
C LEU A 18 2.97 7.17 -9.06
N GLY A 19 1.74 7.01 -9.56
CA GLY A 19 0.54 6.99 -8.73
C GLY A 19 0.57 5.85 -7.70
N ASP A 20 0.92 4.64 -8.13
CA ASP A 20 1.03 3.49 -7.22
C ASP A 20 2.12 3.70 -6.15
N TYR A 21 3.25 4.31 -6.51
CA TYR A 21 4.39 4.50 -5.59
C TYR A 21 4.10 5.59 -4.56
N PHE A 22 3.44 6.66 -5.00
CA PHE A 22 3.10 7.81 -4.17
C PHE A 22 1.65 7.76 -3.65
N CYS A 23 1.07 6.56 -3.55
CA CYS A 23 -0.21 6.32 -2.88
C CYS A 23 -1.41 7.10 -3.49
N ASN A 24 -1.43 7.28 -4.81
CA ASN A 24 -2.40 8.06 -5.59
C ASN A 24 -2.89 7.25 -6.81
N VAL A 25 -3.55 6.12 -6.57
CA VAL A 25 -3.95 5.17 -7.64
C VAL A 25 -5.21 5.59 -8.41
N TRP A 26 -6.06 6.43 -7.85
CA TRP A 26 -7.35 6.79 -8.46
C TRP A 26 -7.27 7.88 -9.54
N ASP A 27 -6.09 8.15 -10.10
CA ASP A 27 -5.84 9.22 -11.09
C ASP A 27 -6.40 10.59 -10.66
N GLN A 28 -6.52 10.81 -9.35
CA GLN A 28 -6.92 12.06 -8.73
C GLN A 28 -5.93 12.40 -7.63
N LEU A 29 -5.45 13.65 -7.64
CA LEU A 29 -4.52 14.14 -6.64
C LEU A 29 -5.17 14.07 -5.25
N ALA A 30 -4.61 13.24 -4.39
CA ALA A 30 -4.87 13.18 -2.96
C ALA A 30 -3.60 13.58 -2.22
N LEU A 31 -3.70 14.69 -1.49
CA LEU A 31 -2.62 15.14 -0.63
C LEU A 31 -2.41 14.12 0.48
N MET A 32 -1.14 13.86 0.79
CA MET A 32 -0.75 12.88 1.80
C MET A 32 0.41 13.43 2.58
N ASN A 33 0.30 13.43 3.91
CA ASN A 33 1.36 13.89 4.81
C ASN A 33 1.73 12.76 5.77
N SER A 34 2.77 11.99 5.42
CA SER A 34 3.28 10.89 6.24
C SER A 34 4.80 10.95 6.37
N ARG A 35 5.36 10.06 7.19
CA ARG A 35 6.81 10.00 7.41
C ARG A 35 7.58 9.52 6.18
N MET A 36 7.01 8.57 5.41
CA MET A 36 7.74 7.89 4.34
C MET A 36 7.40 8.39 2.94
N ILE A 37 6.16 8.82 2.75
CA ILE A 37 5.66 9.36 1.48
C ILE A 37 4.90 10.66 1.77
N VAL A 38 5.20 11.71 1.01
CA VAL A 38 4.45 12.97 1.05
C VAL A 38 4.03 13.32 -0.37
N VAL A 39 2.73 13.59 -0.54
CA VAL A 39 2.16 14.20 -1.74
C VAL A 39 1.72 15.60 -1.36
N ALA A 40 2.60 16.56 -1.64
CA ALA A 40 2.43 17.96 -1.35
C ALA A 40 1.55 18.66 -2.41
N PRO A 41 1.02 19.86 -2.13
CA PRO A 41 0.24 20.64 -3.10
C PRO A 41 0.92 20.74 -4.47
N ALA A 42 0.10 20.79 -5.53
CA ALA A 42 0.54 20.81 -6.93
C ALA A 42 1.36 19.57 -7.37
N ALA A 43 1.07 18.40 -6.79
CA ALA A 43 1.71 17.12 -7.10
C ALA A 43 3.22 17.08 -6.78
N GLY A 44 3.62 17.67 -5.63
CA GLY A 44 4.96 17.49 -5.09
C GLY A 44 5.14 16.09 -4.49
N LEU A 45 5.67 15.15 -5.27
CA LEU A 45 5.86 13.74 -4.89
C LEU A 45 7.20 13.54 -4.18
N ASN A 46 7.18 13.18 -2.90
CA ASN A 46 8.39 13.00 -2.08
C ASN A 46 8.40 11.62 -1.44
N SER A 47 9.56 10.95 -1.51
CA SER A 47 9.81 9.68 -0.84
C SER A 47 11.01 9.82 0.08
N TYR A 48 10.81 9.37 1.32
CA TYR A 48 11.81 9.41 2.39
C TYR A 48 12.20 8.00 2.85
N TRP A 49 11.85 6.97 2.07
CA TRP A 49 12.32 5.62 2.31
C TRP A 49 13.85 5.55 2.22
N PRO A 50 14.55 5.02 3.23
CA PRO A 50 15.95 4.65 3.09
C PRO A 50 16.10 3.62 1.96
N MET A 51 17.00 3.86 1.02
CA MET A 51 17.27 2.94 -0.10
C MET A 51 18.76 2.62 -0.16
N PRO A 52 19.29 1.81 0.79
CA PRO A 52 20.71 1.46 0.77
C PRO A 52 21.04 0.65 -0.48
N PHE A 53 22.22 0.88 -1.05
CA PHE A 53 22.84 0.09 -2.13
C PHE A 53 24.36 0.08 -1.89
N ARG A 54 25.07 -0.97 -2.31
CA ARG A 54 26.52 -1.13 -2.10
C ARG A 54 27.34 -0.81 -3.34
N GLY A 55 26.87 -1.24 -4.51
CA GLY A 55 27.56 -1.04 -5.79
C GLY A 55 26.98 0.15 -6.53
N ASN A 56 25.71 0.06 -6.89
CA ASN A 56 25.03 1.07 -7.67
C ASN A 56 23.51 1.06 -7.44
N ALA A 57 22.90 2.21 -7.75
CA ALA A 57 21.47 2.33 -7.92
C ALA A 57 21.19 2.82 -9.35
N ARG A 58 20.26 2.17 -10.03
CA ARG A 58 19.74 2.64 -11.32
C ARG A 58 18.26 2.95 -11.16
N ILE A 59 17.86 4.16 -11.54
CA ILE A 59 16.47 4.59 -11.51
C ILE A 59 16.08 4.97 -12.94
N THR A 60 14.98 4.41 -13.44
CA THR A 60 14.43 4.75 -14.75
C THR A 60 12.98 5.20 -14.62
N LEU A 61 12.59 6.15 -15.46
CA LEU A 61 11.22 6.60 -15.59
C LEU A 61 10.83 6.56 -17.05
N GLU A 62 9.84 5.74 -17.36
CA GLU A 62 9.27 5.59 -18.69
C GLU A 62 7.93 6.30 -18.76
N ASN A 63 7.75 7.19 -19.73
CA ASN A 63 6.43 7.74 -20.02
C ASN A 63 5.66 6.75 -20.91
N THR A 64 4.59 6.19 -20.38
CA THR A 64 3.74 5.20 -21.07
C THR A 64 2.49 5.83 -21.71
N SER A 65 2.36 7.16 -21.67
CA SER A 65 1.27 7.90 -22.30
C SER A 65 1.61 8.29 -23.74
N ASP A 66 0.61 8.78 -24.47
CA ASP A 66 0.70 9.32 -25.82
C ASP A 66 1.03 10.83 -25.86
N HIS A 67 1.30 11.44 -24.71
CA HIS A 67 1.61 12.86 -24.59
C HIS A 67 3.00 13.10 -23.99
N GLN A 68 3.63 14.23 -24.34
CA GLN A 68 4.88 14.63 -23.71
C GLN A 68 4.63 15.15 -22.30
N VAL A 69 5.40 14.64 -21.33
CA VAL A 69 5.30 15.03 -19.92
C VAL A 69 6.65 15.61 -19.47
N PRO A 70 6.72 16.90 -19.08
CA PRO A 70 7.91 17.43 -18.44
C PRO A 70 8.05 16.83 -17.04
N VAL A 71 9.25 16.37 -16.70
CA VAL A 71 9.55 15.77 -15.39
C VAL A 71 10.70 16.55 -14.73
N TYR A 72 10.46 16.95 -13.49
CA TYR A 72 11.48 17.50 -12.60
C TYR A 72 11.71 16.48 -11.49
N TYR A 73 12.97 16.16 -11.20
CA TYR A 73 13.31 15.20 -10.18
C TYR A 73 14.57 15.64 -9.42
N GLN A 74 14.69 15.17 -8.19
CA GLN A 74 15.88 15.29 -7.38
C GLN A 74 16.06 14.00 -6.60
N PHE A 75 17.28 13.47 -6.61
CA PHE A 75 17.70 12.40 -5.72
C PHE A 75 18.78 12.96 -4.80
N THR A 76 18.61 12.76 -3.50
CA THR A 76 19.59 13.14 -2.49
C THR A 76 20.02 11.87 -1.78
N TYR A 77 21.33 11.62 -1.76
CA TYR A 77 21.91 10.42 -1.18
C TYR A 77 23.23 10.78 -0.49
N THR A 78 23.68 9.90 0.40
CA THR A 78 24.98 9.96 1.07
C THR A 78 25.88 8.86 0.52
N GLU A 79 27.17 9.17 0.35
CA GLU A 79 28.19 8.19 -0.01
C GLU A 79 28.91 7.75 1.27
N GLU A 80 28.56 6.56 1.75
CA GLU A 80 29.11 5.95 2.96
C GLU A 80 29.13 4.44 2.85
N ASP A 81 29.88 3.78 3.74
CA ASP A 81 29.90 2.33 3.81
C ASP A 81 28.53 1.79 4.24
N VAL A 82 27.88 1.04 3.36
CA VAL A 82 26.58 0.40 3.64
C VAL A 82 26.79 -0.97 4.31
N PRO A 83 26.33 -1.16 5.57
CA PRO A 83 26.54 -2.41 6.30
C PRO A 83 26.00 -3.65 5.56
N ASP A 84 26.63 -4.80 5.76
CA ASP A 84 26.16 -6.09 5.20
C ASP A 84 24.74 -6.46 5.65
N SER A 85 24.33 -5.97 6.83
CA SER A 85 23.00 -6.17 7.39
C SER A 85 21.92 -5.22 6.83
N ALA A 86 22.30 -4.21 6.03
CA ALA A 86 21.33 -3.28 5.44
C ALA A 86 20.53 -3.99 4.34
N GLY A 87 19.20 -4.02 4.50
CA GLY A 87 18.31 -4.54 3.47
C GLY A 87 18.15 -3.58 2.29
N ARG A 88 17.73 -4.10 1.15
CA ARG A 88 17.30 -3.35 -0.03
C ARG A 88 15.79 -3.16 -0.01
N LEU A 89 15.34 -1.98 -0.45
CA LEU A 89 13.93 -1.67 -0.49
C LEU A 89 13.29 -2.33 -1.72
N TYR A 90 12.25 -3.11 -1.49
CA TYR A 90 11.42 -3.73 -2.52
C TYR A 90 9.98 -3.27 -2.39
N THR A 91 9.26 -3.35 -3.49
CA THR A 91 7.80 -3.22 -3.50
C THR A 91 7.15 -4.43 -4.15
N GLN A 92 5.99 -4.85 -3.65
CA GLN A 92 5.09 -5.75 -4.39
C GLN A 92 3.76 -5.03 -4.60
N ARG A 93 3.36 -4.88 -5.87
CA ARG A 93 2.05 -4.35 -6.26
C ARG A 93 1.13 -5.51 -6.64
N ARG A 94 -0.10 -5.50 -6.13
CA ARG A 94 -1.15 -6.47 -6.49
C ARG A 94 -2.44 -5.74 -6.84
N GLN A 95 -3.22 -6.33 -7.73
CA GLN A 95 -4.51 -5.78 -8.12
C GLN A 95 -5.52 -6.91 -8.34
N SER A 96 -6.72 -6.70 -7.83
CA SER A 96 -7.91 -7.52 -8.13
C SER A 96 -9.02 -6.58 -8.60
N ASN A 97 -9.56 -6.81 -9.79
CA ASN A 97 -10.55 -5.94 -10.43
C ASN A 97 -11.33 -6.75 -11.47
N PRO A 98 -12.47 -7.39 -11.10
CA PRO A 98 -13.03 -7.50 -9.74
C PRO A 98 -12.27 -8.51 -8.85
N LEU A 99 -12.61 -8.57 -7.56
CA LEU A 99 -12.00 -9.48 -6.59
C LEU A 99 -12.35 -10.96 -6.79
N GLY A 100 -13.63 -11.27 -6.97
CA GLY A 100 -14.15 -12.62 -7.05
C GLY A 100 -14.33 -13.29 -5.69
N SER A 101 -14.53 -14.61 -5.73
CA SER A 101 -14.79 -15.47 -4.58
C SER A 101 -13.69 -16.53 -4.44
N PRO A 102 -13.12 -16.77 -3.23
CA PRO A 102 -13.40 -16.08 -1.98
C PRO A 102 -12.93 -14.62 -2.00
N THR A 103 -13.52 -13.76 -1.17
CA THR A 103 -13.24 -12.31 -1.12
C THR A 103 -11.94 -11.99 -0.38
N ILE A 104 -10.83 -12.56 -0.86
CA ILE A 104 -9.48 -12.42 -0.28
C ILE A 104 -8.56 -11.82 -1.33
N HIS A 105 -8.03 -10.63 -1.04
CA HIS A 105 -6.99 -10.00 -1.84
C HIS A 105 -5.62 -10.29 -1.22
N THR A 106 -4.71 -10.86 -2.02
CA THR A 106 -3.32 -11.06 -1.62
C THR A 106 -2.51 -9.81 -1.92
N LEU A 107 -1.84 -9.26 -0.91
CA LEU A 107 -0.95 -8.10 -1.04
C LEU A 107 0.49 -8.53 -1.30
N VAL A 108 0.93 -9.54 -0.54
CA VAL A 108 2.29 -10.08 -0.60
C VAL A 108 2.23 -11.59 -0.68
N ASP A 109 2.99 -12.17 -1.59
CA ASP A 109 3.23 -13.61 -1.68
C ASP A 109 4.52 -13.92 -2.45
N GLY A 110 5.00 -15.15 -2.33
CA GLY A 110 6.18 -15.67 -3.03
C GLY A 110 7.51 -15.08 -2.53
N ILE A 111 7.52 -14.44 -1.36
CA ILE A 111 8.75 -13.93 -0.74
C ILE A 111 9.42 -15.04 0.04
N THR A 112 10.70 -15.26 -0.25
CA THR A 112 11.57 -16.18 0.49
C THR A 112 12.76 -15.45 1.12
N GLY A 113 13.28 -16.04 2.19
CA GLY A 113 14.38 -15.51 2.99
C GLY A 113 13.92 -14.52 4.07
N PRO A 114 14.87 -14.03 4.90
CA PRO A 114 14.57 -13.09 5.96
C PRO A 114 14.25 -11.70 5.40
N GLY A 115 13.35 -10.98 6.06
CA GLY A 115 12.99 -9.64 5.64
C GLY A 115 12.10 -8.92 6.64
N ARG A 116 11.73 -7.69 6.27
CA ARG A 116 10.87 -6.82 7.07
C ARG A 116 9.81 -6.21 6.19
N TYR A 117 8.55 -6.46 6.51
CA TYR A 117 7.44 -5.72 5.95
C TYR A 117 7.31 -4.38 6.69
N VAL A 118 7.38 -3.29 5.94
CA VAL A 118 7.46 -1.93 6.50
C VAL A 118 6.27 -1.06 6.12
N GLY A 119 5.33 -1.59 5.33
CA GLY A 119 4.00 -1.00 5.23
C GLY A 119 3.31 -1.23 3.89
N THR A 120 2.12 -0.64 3.76
CA THR A 120 1.24 -0.80 2.63
C THR A 120 0.43 0.45 2.36
N TYR A 121 0.14 0.65 1.08
CA TYR A 121 -0.96 1.47 0.60
C TYR A 121 -2.04 0.56 0.04
N LEU A 122 -3.29 0.88 0.35
CA LEU A 122 -4.48 0.20 -0.15
C LEU A 122 -5.41 1.21 -0.82
N ALA A 123 -5.80 0.90 -2.05
CA ALA A 123 -6.86 1.55 -2.79
C ALA A 123 -8.00 0.55 -2.98
N ILE A 124 -9.22 0.91 -2.55
CA ILE A 124 -10.40 0.05 -2.69
C ILE A 124 -11.60 0.83 -3.24
N GLN A 125 -12.30 0.22 -4.20
CA GLN A 125 -13.66 0.55 -4.59
C GLN A 125 -14.54 -0.65 -4.22
N PRO A 126 -15.36 -0.58 -3.16
CA PRO A 126 -16.14 -1.73 -2.70
C PRO A 126 -17.15 -2.24 -3.73
N ASN A 127 -17.67 -1.35 -4.59
CA ASN A 127 -18.79 -1.65 -5.50
C ASN A 127 -20.04 -2.18 -4.79
N ALA A 128 -20.24 -1.73 -3.55
CA ALA A 128 -21.41 -2.00 -2.73
C ALA A 128 -21.67 -0.80 -1.80
N PRO A 129 -22.94 -0.46 -1.50
CA PRO A 129 -23.26 0.55 -0.52
C PRO A 129 -23.01 0.05 0.91
N GLY A 130 -22.96 0.97 1.88
CA GLY A 130 -22.79 0.65 3.30
C GLY A 130 -21.33 0.52 3.76
N TRP A 131 -21.16 -0.02 4.96
CA TRP A 131 -19.85 -0.25 5.58
C TRP A 131 -19.09 -1.29 4.77
N TRP A 132 -17.83 -1.01 4.42
CA TRP A 132 -16.99 -1.87 3.58
C TRP A 132 -15.72 -2.39 4.27
N GLY A 133 -15.39 -1.88 5.46
CA GLY A 133 -14.14 -2.15 6.17
C GLY A 133 -14.11 -3.32 7.14
N GLU A 134 -15.11 -4.21 7.25
CA GLU A 134 -15.11 -5.31 8.25
C GLU A 134 -14.01 -6.38 8.03
N GLY A 135 -13.32 -6.35 6.88
CA GLY A 135 -12.38 -7.40 6.50
C GLY A 135 -11.05 -7.35 7.25
N GLU A 136 -10.57 -8.50 7.71
CA GLU A 136 -9.32 -8.62 8.48
C GLU A 136 -8.08 -8.61 7.58
N MET A 137 -7.04 -7.89 8.00
CA MET A 137 -5.69 -8.02 7.43
C MET A 137 -4.90 -9.11 8.15
N LYS A 138 -4.28 -10.02 7.40
CA LYS A 138 -3.67 -11.25 7.90
C LYS A 138 -2.24 -11.41 7.40
N PHE A 139 -1.33 -11.79 8.31
CA PHE A 139 0.07 -12.08 8.01
C PHE A 139 0.36 -13.54 8.34
N TYR A 140 0.75 -14.28 7.31
CA TYR A 140 1.22 -15.66 7.39
C TYR A 140 2.73 -15.64 7.29
N MET A 141 3.40 -16.03 8.37
CA MET A 141 4.84 -15.89 8.51
C MET A 141 5.48 -17.25 8.57
N ASP A 142 6.65 -17.39 7.98
CA ASP A 142 7.55 -18.53 8.22
C ASP A 142 6.93 -19.93 8.05
N GLY A 143 6.05 -20.06 7.06
CA GLY A 143 5.42 -21.33 6.68
C GLY A 143 3.99 -21.53 7.17
N ASP A 144 3.39 -20.53 7.84
CA ASP A 144 1.96 -20.55 8.19
C ASP A 144 1.06 -20.84 6.98
N THR A 145 0.14 -21.79 7.12
CA THR A 145 -0.83 -22.16 6.07
C THR A 145 -2.24 -21.70 6.42
N ASP A 146 -2.87 -22.38 7.38
CA ASP A 146 -4.30 -22.27 7.65
C ASP A 146 -4.62 -21.10 8.59
N PHE A 147 -3.71 -20.81 9.51
CA PHE A 147 -3.86 -19.77 10.52
C PHE A 147 -2.74 -18.74 10.37
N PRO A 148 -3.05 -17.44 10.33
CA PRO A 148 -2.04 -16.40 10.28
C PRO A 148 -1.41 -16.18 11.66
N THR A 149 -0.09 -15.93 11.72
CA THR A 149 0.58 -15.46 12.94
C THR A 149 0.01 -14.13 13.44
N ILE A 150 -0.37 -13.22 12.53
CA ILE A 150 -1.02 -11.94 12.88
C ILE A 150 -2.36 -11.84 12.19
N CYS A 151 -3.43 -11.63 12.96
CA CYS A 151 -4.79 -11.40 12.48
C CYS A 151 -5.31 -10.07 13.01
N GLY A 152 -5.72 -9.16 12.12
CA GLY A 152 -6.43 -7.93 12.47
C GLY A 152 -7.91 -8.18 12.78
N THR A 153 -8.63 -7.10 13.07
CA THR A 153 -10.06 -7.11 13.44
C THR A 153 -10.97 -6.47 12.39
N GLY A 154 -10.41 -5.58 11.58
CA GLY A 154 -11.09 -4.85 10.51
C GLY A 154 -10.08 -4.12 9.64
N THR A 155 -10.49 -3.71 8.46
CA THR A 155 -9.68 -2.95 7.51
C THR A 155 -9.47 -1.54 8.04
N GLU A 156 -10.52 -0.88 8.51
CA GLU A 156 -10.40 0.44 9.12
C GLU A 156 -9.51 0.40 10.36
N ASP A 157 -9.66 -0.63 11.18
CA ASP A 157 -8.86 -0.84 12.39
C ASP A 157 -7.38 -0.97 12.03
N TYR A 158 -7.06 -1.74 10.98
CA TYR A 158 -5.70 -1.88 10.50
C TYR A 158 -5.11 -0.54 10.05
N PHE A 159 -5.90 0.35 9.45
CA PHE A 159 -5.46 1.68 9.01
C PHE A 159 -5.60 2.77 10.08
N GLY A 160 -5.89 2.40 11.33
CA GLY A 160 -5.93 3.30 12.48
C GLY A 160 -7.21 4.12 12.59
N GLY A 161 -8.28 3.70 11.89
CA GLY A 161 -9.63 4.20 12.09
C GLY A 161 -10.42 3.34 13.07
N ALA A 162 -11.72 3.59 13.09
CA ALA A 162 -12.76 2.79 13.74
C ALA A 162 -14.10 3.19 13.11
N TRP A 163 -15.14 2.36 13.27
CA TRP A 163 -16.51 2.69 12.85
C TRP A 163 -16.58 3.15 11.38
N ASN A 164 -15.89 2.43 10.50
CA ASN A 164 -15.81 2.72 9.06
C ASN A 164 -15.34 4.15 8.73
N PHE A 165 -14.61 4.83 9.61
CA PHE A 165 -14.17 6.23 9.47
C PHE A 165 -15.32 7.26 9.38
N ASP A 166 -16.53 6.86 9.77
CA ASP A 166 -17.73 7.71 9.75
C ASP A 166 -17.79 8.56 11.03
N ILE A 167 -17.84 9.88 10.87
CA ILE A 167 -18.16 10.83 11.92
C ILE A 167 -19.31 11.71 11.43
N ASP A 168 -20.44 11.64 12.12
CA ASP A 168 -21.66 12.40 11.81
C ASP A 168 -22.17 12.20 10.36
N ASN A 169 -22.21 10.93 9.91
CA ASN A 169 -22.65 10.51 8.58
C ASN A 169 -21.79 11.11 7.46
N ARG A 170 -20.47 11.13 7.68
CA ARG A 170 -19.46 11.62 6.77
C ARG A 170 -18.13 10.92 7.01
N TYR A 171 -17.50 10.46 5.93
CA TYR A 171 -16.11 10.02 6.02
C TYR A 171 -15.16 11.17 6.31
N VAL A 172 -14.32 11.01 7.33
CA VAL A 172 -13.31 12.00 7.71
C VAL A 172 -11.94 11.50 7.31
N THR A 173 -11.34 12.16 6.33
CA THR A 173 -9.96 11.89 5.92
C THR A 173 -8.97 12.38 6.97
N PHE A 174 -7.86 11.67 7.13
CA PHE A 174 -6.77 12.07 7.99
C PHE A 174 -5.42 11.59 7.45
N SER A 175 -4.35 12.23 7.91
CA SER A 175 -2.98 11.78 7.65
C SER A 175 -2.16 11.93 8.93
N THR A 176 -1.41 10.89 9.26
CA THR A 176 -0.42 10.90 10.33
C THR A 176 0.93 10.45 9.80
N ASN A 177 1.94 10.45 10.67
CA ASN A 177 3.27 9.94 10.32
C ASN A 177 3.25 8.50 9.81
N TYR A 178 2.36 7.64 10.33
CA TYR A 178 2.42 6.19 10.08
C TYR A 178 1.12 5.57 9.57
N CYS A 179 -0.02 6.24 9.62
CA CYS A 179 -1.24 5.75 8.98
C CYS A 179 -2.18 6.89 8.55
N GLY A 180 -3.14 6.58 7.68
CA GLY A 180 -4.15 7.55 7.26
C GLY A 180 -5.15 7.00 6.25
N LEU A 181 -6.36 7.57 6.27
CA LEU A 181 -7.32 7.55 5.16
C LEU A 181 -7.21 8.91 4.45
N HIS A 182 -6.32 9.04 3.46
CA HIS A 182 -6.05 10.33 2.82
C HIS A 182 -6.93 10.60 1.60
N GLN A 183 -7.65 9.60 1.08
CA GLN A 183 -8.50 9.75 -0.09
C GLN A 183 -9.86 9.09 0.09
N VAL A 184 -10.92 9.87 -0.14
CA VAL A 184 -12.32 9.44 -0.21
C VAL A 184 -12.95 10.13 -1.42
N LEU A 185 -13.50 9.36 -2.36
CA LEU A 185 -14.11 9.87 -3.57
C LEU A 185 -15.47 9.19 -3.84
N PRO A 186 -16.54 9.94 -4.13
CA PRO A 186 -16.64 11.38 -3.94
C PRO A 186 -16.66 11.73 -2.43
N PRO A 187 -16.07 12.87 -2.02
CA PRO A 187 -15.87 13.22 -0.61
C PRO A 187 -17.12 13.71 0.13
N ASP A 188 -18.20 14.00 -0.62
CA ASP A 188 -19.46 14.57 -0.13
C ASP A 188 -20.58 13.53 0.00
N GLN A 189 -20.27 12.26 -0.26
CA GLN A 189 -21.23 11.15 -0.14
C GLN A 189 -20.70 10.12 0.87
N ILE A 190 -21.60 9.35 1.45
CA ILE A 190 -21.30 8.22 2.35
C ILE A 190 -22.17 7.03 1.98
N TYR A 191 -21.65 5.82 2.14
CA TYR A 191 -22.37 4.56 1.94
C TYR A 191 -22.96 4.34 0.53
N VAL A 192 -22.31 4.87 -0.52
CA VAL A 192 -22.70 4.61 -1.92
C VAL A 192 -21.72 3.66 -2.60
N ASP A 193 -22.19 2.91 -3.59
CA ASP A 193 -21.43 1.85 -4.28
C ASP A 193 -20.24 2.35 -5.11
N THR A 194 -20.31 3.57 -5.62
CA THR A 194 -19.24 4.20 -6.40
C THR A 194 -18.07 4.74 -5.57
N GLN A 195 -18.09 4.56 -4.25
CA GLN A 195 -17.05 5.12 -3.39
C GLN A 195 -15.69 4.47 -3.60
N ARG A 196 -14.66 5.30 -3.60
CA ARG A 196 -13.25 4.91 -3.74
C ARG A 196 -12.46 5.49 -2.59
N PHE A 197 -11.59 4.66 -2.03
CA PHE A 197 -10.79 4.98 -0.86
C PHE A 197 -9.32 4.77 -1.14
N GLY A 198 -8.48 5.59 -0.52
CA GLY A 198 -7.03 5.43 -0.50
C GLY A 198 -6.53 5.62 0.94
N MET A 199 -5.78 4.64 1.42
CA MET A 199 -5.29 4.60 2.80
C MET A 199 -3.93 3.92 2.90
N TYR A 200 -3.17 4.26 3.93
CA TYR A 200 -1.81 3.76 4.12
C TYR A 200 -1.53 3.41 5.57
N ARG A 201 -0.59 2.48 5.77
CA ARG A 201 0.02 2.17 7.07
C ARG A 201 1.50 1.81 6.89
N TRP A 202 2.36 2.45 7.69
CA TRP A 202 3.80 2.29 7.72
C TRP A 202 4.23 1.63 9.03
N HIS A 203 4.72 0.40 8.93
CA HIS A 203 5.35 -0.37 10.00
C HIS A 203 6.82 0.02 10.14
N VAL A 204 7.08 1.31 10.35
CA VAL A 204 8.43 1.86 10.55
C VAL A 204 8.88 1.73 12.00
N PRO A 205 8.11 2.19 13.01
CA PRO A 205 8.46 1.94 14.41
C PRO A 205 8.20 0.48 14.83
N ASP A 206 7.35 -0.25 14.09
CA ASP A 206 6.83 -1.59 14.40
C ASP A 206 6.93 -2.55 13.20
N PRO A 207 8.13 -2.78 12.61
CA PRO A 207 8.29 -3.61 11.42
C PRO A 207 7.88 -5.07 11.68
N ILE A 208 7.16 -5.66 10.73
CA ILE A 208 6.79 -7.08 10.77
C ILE A 208 7.94 -7.88 10.17
N CYS A 209 8.73 -8.52 11.04
CA CYS A 209 9.95 -9.23 10.68
C CYS A 209 9.68 -10.72 10.50
N PHE A 210 10.11 -11.31 9.39
CA PHE A 210 9.97 -12.74 9.09
C PHE A 210 11.34 -13.36 8.76
N GLY A 211 11.52 -14.65 9.04
CA GLY A 211 12.80 -15.34 8.89
C GLY A 211 13.01 -16.04 7.54
N SER A 212 11.92 -16.48 6.90
CA SER A 212 11.97 -17.42 5.78
C SER A 212 10.91 -17.19 4.72
N ALA A 213 9.70 -16.76 5.08
CA ALA A 213 8.63 -16.49 4.14
C ALA A 213 7.60 -15.51 4.71
N LEU A 214 6.94 -14.77 3.81
CA LEU A 214 5.83 -13.90 4.15
C LEU A 214 4.73 -13.96 3.09
N ARG A 215 3.50 -14.19 3.53
CA ARG A 215 2.28 -13.97 2.76
C ARG A 215 1.35 -13.04 3.53
N VAL A 216 0.81 -12.03 2.86
CA VAL A 216 -0.09 -11.04 3.46
C VAL A 216 -1.36 -10.97 2.64
N THR A 217 -2.50 -11.08 3.31
CA THR A 217 -3.83 -10.99 2.68
C THR A 217 -4.71 -10.00 3.42
N ILE A 218 -5.72 -9.50 2.72
CA ILE A 218 -6.83 -8.77 3.32
C ILE A 218 -8.14 -9.34 2.81
N GLN A 219 -9.07 -9.56 3.72
CA GLN A 219 -10.44 -9.91 3.38
C GLN A 219 -11.19 -8.66 2.93
N ALA A 220 -12.03 -8.77 1.91
CA ALA A 220 -12.96 -7.71 1.51
C ALA A 220 -14.36 -8.09 2.00
N LEU A 221 -14.76 -7.46 3.10
CA LEU A 221 -16.02 -7.74 3.78
C LEU A 221 -16.63 -6.42 4.24
N GLY A 222 -17.89 -6.20 3.87
CA GLY A 222 -18.70 -5.11 4.37
C GLY A 222 -19.74 -5.58 5.38
N TRP A 223 -20.64 -4.67 5.73
CA TRP A 223 -21.79 -4.91 6.58
C TRP A 223 -23.06 -4.38 5.92
N GLN A 224 -24.10 -5.21 5.82
CA GLN A 224 -25.38 -4.82 5.25
C GLN A 224 -26.55 -5.43 6.03
N GLY A 225 -27.45 -4.56 6.51
CA GLY A 225 -28.50 -4.98 7.45
C GLY A 225 -27.86 -5.42 8.76
N ASP A 226 -28.01 -6.71 9.08
CA ASP A 226 -27.46 -7.34 10.30
C ASP A 226 -26.49 -8.50 9.97
N ALA A 227 -25.84 -8.45 8.80
CA ALA A 227 -24.94 -9.51 8.35
C ALA A 227 -23.72 -8.96 7.60
N TYR A 228 -22.65 -9.76 7.63
CA TYR A 228 -21.48 -9.54 6.81
C TYR A 228 -21.78 -9.69 5.31
N LEU A 229 -21.22 -8.80 4.51
CA LEU A 229 -21.37 -8.75 3.06
C LEU A 229 -20.02 -9.05 2.37
N PRO A 230 -19.83 -10.22 1.74
CA PRO A 230 -18.67 -10.47 0.90
C PRO A 230 -18.62 -9.51 -0.30
N LEU A 231 -17.54 -8.75 -0.43
CA LEU A 231 -17.37 -7.75 -1.50
C LEU A 231 -16.74 -8.38 -2.75
N GLU A 232 -17.43 -9.32 -3.39
CA GLU A 232 -16.92 -10.06 -4.58
C GLU A 232 -16.62 -9.16 -5.78
N HIS A 233 -17.30 -8.02 -5.88
CA HIS A 233 -17.11 -7.07 -6.97
C HIS A 233 -16.14 -5.94 -6.63
N ALA A 234 -15.47 -5.98 -5.47
CA ALA A 234 -14.54 -4.94 -5.09
C ALA A 234 -13.36 -4.85 -6.07
N ASN A 235 -12.91 -3.62 -6.33
CA ASN A 235 -11.67 -3.36 -7.03
C ASN A 235 -10.63 -2.93 -6.00
N ILE A 236 -9.57 -3.71 -5.86
CA ILE A 236 -8.54 -3.51 -4.84
C ILE A 236 -7.19 -3.44 -5.54
N THR A 237 -6.42 -2.40 -5.22
CA THR A 237 -5.01 -2.29 -5.58
C THR A 237 -4.20 -2.05 -4.33
N THR A 238 -3.12 -2.79 -4.16
CA THR A 238 -2.20 -2.60 -3.04
C THR A 238 -0.77 -2.49 -3.52
N THR A 239 0.00 -1.66 -2.82
CA THR A 239 1.46 -1.62 -2.93
C THR A 239 2.01 -1.85 -1.53
N SER A 240 2.84 -2.87 -1.36
CA SER A 240 3.52 -3.18 -0.10
C SER A 240 5.01 -2.90 -0.21
N TRP A 241 5.61 -2.32 0.84
CA TRP A 241 7.04 -2.04 0.94
C TRP A 241 7.70 -3.02 1.91
N LEU A 242 8.86 -3.55 1.50
CA LEU A 242 9.63 -4.50 2.30
C LEU A 242 11.13 -4.23 2.19
N TYR A 243 11.89 -4.54 3.24
CA TYR A 243 13.34 -4.68 3.17
C TYR A 243 13.75 -6.15 3.13
N ARG A 244 14.66 -6.49 2.23
CA ARG A 244 15.20 -7.86 2.07
C ARG A 244 16.71 -7.83 1.89
N GLY A 245 17.37 -8.91 2.30
CA GLY A 245 18.82 -9.09 2.13
C GLY A 245 19.22 -9.36 0.69
#